data_AF-A0A350EUW4-F1
#
_entry.id   AF-A0A350EUW4-F1
#
_cell.length_a   1.000
_cell.length_b   1.000
_cell.length_c   1.000
_cell.angle_alpha   90.00
_cell.angle_beta   90.00
_cell.angle_gamma   90.00
#
_symmetry.space_group_name_H-M   'P 1'
#
loop_
_entity.id
_entity.type
_entity.pdbx_description
1 polymer ?
#
loop_
_entity_poly.entity_id
_entity_poly.type
_entity_poly.pdbx_seq_one_letter_code
_entity_poly.pdbx_strand_id
1 'polypeptide(L)'
;MVVPIAGALIALILAVLLVIPLIRYRVSSHCLFITLLGVPLRWVRLRNIRFISDHAREAAEPWINTYNRSHRSLFIRKRRGLFRYLLITPEKPFVFKAEIEKAIYRLDPGAKFEDTTFYERRRSRSGRGAQPADQ
;
A
#
# COMPACT_ATOMS: atom_id res chain seq x y z
N MET A 1 8.22 -23.33 -34.52
CA MET A 1 7.11 -22.50 -33.98
C MET A 1 7.32 -22.01 -32.53
N VAL A 2 8.43 -22.35 -31.85
CA VAL A 2 8.65 -21.95 -30.44
C VAL A 2 9.22 -20.53 -30.30
N VAL A 3 10.03 -20.09 -31.28
CA VAL A 3 10.66 -18.77 -31.33
C VAL A 3 9.65 -17.59 -31.28
N PRO A 4 8.53 -17.58 -32.03
CA PRO A 4 7.57 -16.47 -31.92
C PRO A 4 6.83 -16.44 -30.59
N ILE A 5 6.59 -17.60 -29.97
CA ILE A 5 5.91 -17.69 -28.65
C ILE A 5 6.83 -17.16 -27.56
N ALA A 6 8.11 -17.54 -27.58
CA ALA A 6 9.11 -17.03 -26.65
C ALA A 6 9.30 -15.52 -26.83
N GLY A 7 9.38 -15.04 -28.08
CA GLY A 7 9.44 -13.60 -28.38
C GLY A 7 8.22 -12.83 -27.86
N ALA A 8 7.01 -13.36 -28.07
CA ALA A 8 5.78 -12.76 -27.57
C ALA A 8 5.72 -12.71 -26.04
N LEU A 9 6.17 -13.75 -25.34
CA LEU A 9 6.24 -13.77 -23.88
C LEU A 9 7.25 -12.75 -23.33
N ILE A 10 8.43 -12.65 -23.94
CA ILE A 10 9.45 -11.66 -23.55
C ILE A 10 8.91 -10.25 -23.77
N ALA A 11 8.29 -9.98 -24.93
CA ALA A 11 7.68 -8.70 -25.23
C ALA A 11 6.56 -8.35 -24.24
N LEU A 12 5.73 -9.33 -23.87
CA LEU A 12 4.67 -9.15 -22.86
C LEU A 12 5.25 -8.81 -21.49
N ILE A 13 6.30 -9.52 -21.05
CA ILE A 13 6.97 -9.25 -19.78
C ILE A 13 7.57 -7.83 -19.79
N LEU A 14 8.28 -7.46 -20.86
CA LEU A 14 8.83 -6.10 -21.03
C LEU A 14 7.75 -5.03 -21.01
N ALA A 15 6.62 -5.25 -21.70
CA ALA A 15 5.50 -4.33 -21.70
C ALA A 15 4.91 -4.16 -20.29
N VAL A 16 4.71 -5.26 -19.55
CA VAL A 16 4.23 -5.21 -18.16
C VAL A 16 5.22 -4.44 -17.28
N LEU A 17 6.52 -4.69 -17.42
CA LEU A 17 7.55 -3.95 -16.68
C LEU A 17 7.43 -2.46 -16.98
N LEU A 18 7.43 -2.04 -18.25
CA LEU A 18 7.32 -0.63 -18.63
C LEU A 18 6.05 0.05 -18.08
N VAL A 19 4.95 -0.67 -17.93
CA VAL A 19 3.66 -0.16 -17.44
C VAL A 19 3.64 0.04 -15.92
N ILE A 20 4.42 -0.74 -15.15
CA ILE A 20 4.48 -0.65 -13.68
C ILE A 20 4.70 0.79 -13.17
N PRO A 21 5.74 1.54 -13.60
CA PRO A 21 6.01 2.90 -13.11
C PRO A 21 5.01 3.98 -13.56
N LEU A 22 4.06 3.64 -14.44
CA LEU A 22 3.00 4.55 -14.88
C LEU A 22 1.79 4.53 -13.95
N ILE A 23 1.78 3.68 -12.93
CA ILE A 23 0.68 3.56 -11.97
C ILE A 23 0.70 4.77 -11.04
N ARG A 24 -0.30 5.64 -11.19
CA ARG A 24 -0.50 6.80 -10.32
C ARG A 24 -1.61 6.54 -9.32
N TYR A 25 -1.38 6.91 -8.08
CA TYR A 25 -2.38 6.86 -7.03
C TYR A 25 -2.96 8.28 -6.84
N ARG A 26 -4.29 8.40 -6.87
CA ARG A 26 -4.98 9.65 -6.53
C ARG A 26 -5.95 9.40 -5.40
N VAL A 27 -5.81 10.19 -4.33
CA VAL A 27 -6.80 10.25 -3.26
C VAL A 27 -7.81 11.33 -3.63
N SER A 28 -9.07 10.94 -3.81
CA SER A 28 -10.19 11.87 -3.94
C SER A 28 -10.95 11.93 -2.61
N SER A 29 -11.90 12.86 -2.49
CA SER A 29 -12.66 13.10 -1.27
C SER A 29 -13.40 11.86 -0.76
N HIS A 30 -13.76 10.90 -1.63
CA HIS A 30 -14.59 9.74 -1.26
C HIS A 30 -13.96 8.38 -1.67
N CYS A 31 -12.99 8.41 -2.59
CA CYS A 31 -12.42 7.23 -3.21
C CYS A 31 -10.91 7.38 -3.41
N LEU A 32 -10.19 6.28 -3.20
CA LEU A 32 -8.83 6.09 -3.66
C LEU A 32 -8.86 5.51 -5.08
N PHE A 33 -8.26 6.21 -6.02
CA PHE A 33 -8.10 5.78 -7.40
C PHE A 33 -6.69 5.27 -7.65
N ILE A 34 -6.62 4.10 -8.27
CA ILE A 34 -5.40 3.57 -8.87
C ILE A 34 -5.58 3.75 -10.37
N THR A 35 -4.84 4.71 -10.91
CA THR A 35 -4.90 5.09 -12.32
C THR A 35 -3.64 4.60 -13.02
N LEU A 36 -3.78 4.11 -14.24
CA LEU A 36 -2.68 3.82 -15.12
C LEU A 36 -2.83 4.71 -16.36
N LEU A 37 -1.84 5.57 -16.60
CA LEU A 37 -1.83 6.45 -17.79
C LEU A 37 -3.14 7.27 -17.94
N GLY A 38 -3.73 7.69 -16.82
CA GLY A 38 -5.01 8.43 -16.79
C GLY A 38 -6.28 7.56 -16.78
N VAL A 39 -6.17 6.27 -17.04
CA VAL A 39 -7.30 5.32 -16.97
C VAL A 39 -7.44 4.78 -15.55
N PRO A 40 -8.60 4.92 -14.89
CA PRO A 40 -8.82 4.41 -13.54
C PRO A 40 -9.04 2.89 -13.54
N LEU A 41 -8.00 2.12 -13.22
CA LEU A 41 -8.04 0.66 -13.12
C LEU A 41 -8.82 0.17 -11.90
N ARG A 42 -8.66 0.84 -10.75
CA ARG A 42 -9.21 0.37 -9.48
C ARG A 42 -9.70 1.53 -8.62
N TRP A 43 -10.85 1.30 -7.99
CA TRP A 43 -11.58 2.27 -7.20
C TRP A 43 -11.80 1.65 -5.81
N VAL A 44 -11.26 2.28 -4.76
CA VAL A 44 -11.44 1.83 -3.38
C VAL A 44 -12.12 2.93 -2.60
N ARG A 45 -13.35 2.70 -2.14
CA ARG A 45 -14.08 3.67 -1.31
C ARG A 45 -13.36 3.89 0.01
N LEU A 46 -13.13 5.15 0.38
CA LEU A 46 -12.44 5.51 1.63
C LEU A 46 -13.18 4.98 2.87
N ARG A 47 -14.52 5.00 2.84
CA ARG A 47 -15.37 4.44 3.92
C ARG A 47 -15.17 2.93 4.13
N ASN A 48 -14.70 2.21 3.10
CA ASN A 48 -14.38 0.79 3.21
C ASN A 48 -12.95 0.56 3.73
N ILE A 49 -12.15 1.60 3.98
CA ILE A 49 -10.82 1.44 4.56
C ILE A 49 -10.97 1.30 6.08
N ARG A 50 -10.30 0.29 6.66
CA ARG A 50 -10.27 0.04 8.11
C ARG A 50 -9.06 0.68 8.75
N PHE A 51 -7.87 0.40 8.21
CA PHE A 51 -6.61 1.01 8.64
C PHE A 51 -5.52 0.85 7.57
N ILE A 52 -4.42 1.57 7.77
CA ILE A 52 -3.26 1.57 6.90
C ILE A 52 -2.03 1.16 7.71
N SER A 53 -1.32 0.16 7.23
CA SER A 53 -0.13 -0.43 7.86
C SER A 53 1.04 -0.38 6.87
N ASP A 54 2.26 -0.43 7.37
CA ASP A 54 3.49 -0.59 6.58
C ASP A 54 3.86 -2.06 6.36
N HIS A 55 3.28 -2.97 7.15
CA HIS A 55 3.48 -4.41 7.05
C HIS A 55 2.22 -5.16 6.62
N ALA A 56 2.38 -6.21 5.81
CA ALA A 56 1.33 -7.17 5.50
C ALA A 56 1.18 -8.19 6.63
N ARG A 57 -0.05 -8.52 6.99
CA ARG A 57 -0.35 -9.73 7.79
C ARG A 57 -0.93 -10.88 6.96
N GLU A 58 -1.52 -10.56 5.81
CA GLU A 58 -2.26 -11.50 4.97
C GLU A 58 -1.96 -11.21 3.48
N ALA A 59 -2.39 -12.10 2.59
CA ALA A 59 -2.28 -11.91 1.15
C ALA A 59 -2.93 -10.58 0.72
N ALA A 60 -2.15 -9.74 0.04
CA ALA A 60 -2.57 -8.44 -0.42
C ALA A 60 -2.64 -8.39 -1.94
N GLU A 61 -3.64 -7.68 -2.47
CA GLU A 61 -3.77 -7.37 -3.89
C GLU A 61 -2.64 -6.38 -4.27
N PRO A 62 -1.65 -6.78 -5.09
CA PRO A 62 -0.47 -5.97 -5.36
C PRO A 62 -0.74 -4.92 -6.45
N TRP A 63 -0.56 -3.65 -6.10
CA TRP A 63 -0.67 -2.50 -7.00
C TRP A 63 0.59 -1.66 -6.92
N ILE A 64 1.64 -2.13 -7.57
CA ILE A 64 3.00 -1.68 -7.31
C ILE A 64 3.44 -0.78 -8.44
N ASN A 65 3.97 0.39 -8.09
CA ASN A 65 4.43 1.41 -9.03
C ASN A 65 5.98 1.46 -9.14
N THR A 66 6.69 0.61 -8.41
CA THR A 66 8.15 0.64 -8.36
C THR A 66 8.72 -0.76 -8.28
N TYR A 67 9.87 -0.96 -8.93
CA TYR A 67 10.62 -2.20 -8.83
C TYR A 67 11.29 -2.35 -7.46
N ASN A 68 11.62 -1.24 -6.79
CA ASN A 68 12.21 -1.25 -5.46
C ASN A 68 11.14 -0.98 -4.38
N ARG A 69 10.80 -2.02 -3.61
CA ARG A 69 9.70 -2.03 -2.62
C ARG A 69 10.13 -1.75 -1.18
N SER A 70 11.43 -1.79 -0.88
CA SER A 70 11.95 -2.05 0.47
C SER A 70 11.51 -1.05 1.53
N HIS A 71 11.14 0.19 1.14
CA HIS A 71 10.69 1.24 2.07
C HIS A 71 9.43 1.99 1.61
N ARG A 72 8.81 1.58 0.50
CA ARG A 72 7.66 2.28 -0.11
C ARG A 72 6.34 1.54 0.06
N SER A 73 6.36 0.37 0.69
CA SER A 73 5.19 -0.51 0.78
C SER A 73 4.20 0.01 1.81
N LEU A 74 2.94 0.16 1.39
CA LEU A 74 1.83 0.54 2.23
C LEU A 74 0.69 -0.44 2.02
N PHE A 75 0.23 -1.05 3.11
CA PHE A 75 -0.83 -2.04 3.15
C PHE A 75 -2.11 -1.39 3.64
N ILE A 76 -3.10 -1.30 2.77
CA ILE A 76 -4.42 -0.76 3.09
C ILE A 76 -5.35 -1.94 3.37
N ARG A 77 -5.88 -2.02 4.60
CA ARG A 77 -6.87 -3.03 4.96
C ARG A 77 -8.28 -2.51 4.69
N LYS A 78 -9.07 -3.28 3.94
CA LYS A 78 -10.48 -3.01 3.67
C LYS A 78 -11.38 -3.67 4.73
N ARG A 79 -12.50 -3.03 5.07
CA ARG A 79 -13.53 -3.52 6.00
C ARG A 79 -14.29 -4.70 5.40
N ARG A 80 -14.57 -4.67 4.09
CA ARG A 80 -15.32 -5.69 3.34
C ARG A 80 -14.70 -5.97 1.96
N GLY A 81 -14.89 -7.21 1.45
CA GLY A 81 -14.45 -7.68 0.12
C GLY A 81 -13.58 -8.94 0.17
N LEU A 82 -13.40 -9.61 -0.98
CA LEU A 82 -12.58 -10.83 -1.13
C LEU A 82 -11.10 -10.56 -0.82
N PHE A 83 -10.50 -9.56 -1.46
CA PHE A 83 -9.13 -9.14 -1.17
C PHE A 83 -9.14 -8.16 -0.01
N ARG A 84 -8.86 -8.58 1.22
CA ARG A 84 -8.96 -7.69 2.40
C ARG A 84 -7.78 -6.72 2.53
N TYR A 85 -6.66 -7.01 1.88
CA TYR A 85 -5.48 -6.15 1.88
C TYR A 85 -5.15 -5.69 0.47
N LEU A 86 -4.71 -4.45 0.36
CA LEU A 86 -4.25 -3.82 -0.87
C LEU A 86 -2.82 -3.33 -0.61
N LEU A 87 -1.86 -3.79 -1.40
CA LEU A 87 -0.48 -3.33 -1.34
C LEU A 87 -0.30 -2.23 -2.39
N ILE A 88 0.02 -1.02 -1.94
CA ILE A 88 0.42 0.08 -2.82
C ILE A 88 1.85 0.51 -2.51
N THR A 89 2.53 1.09 -3.47
CA THR A 89 3.89 1.61 -3.28
C THR A 89 4.00 3.07 -3.72
N PRO A 90 3.33 4.00 -3.01
CA PRO A 90 3.48 5.43 -3.30
C PRO A 90 4.93 5.87 -3.11
N GLU A 91 5.33 6.91 -3.83
CA GLU A 91 6.68 7.47 -3.72
C GLU A 91 6.97 8.01 -2.31
N LYS A 92 5.96 8.64 -1.68
CA LYS A 92 6.01 9.19 -0.33
C LYS A 92 4.97 8.50 0.57
N PRO A 93 5.25 7.31 1.14
CA PRO A 93 4.26 6.51 1.85
C PRO A 93 3.68 7.18 3.10
N PHE A 94 4.49 7.91 3.87
CA PHE A 94 4.03 8.62 5.07
C PHE A 94 3.10 9.78 4.75
N VAL A 95 3.46 10.59 3.74
CA VAL A 95 2.62 11.71 3.27
C VAL A 95 1.31 11.15 2.73
N PHE A 96 1.38 10.10 1.92
CA PHE A 96 0.20 9.46 1.33
C PHE A 96 -0.72 8.84 2.39
N LYS A 97 -0.15 8.19 3.42
CA LYS A 97 -0.89 7.68 4.57
C LYS A 97 -1.65 8.80 5.28
N ALA A 98 -0.96 9.89 5.61
CA ALA A 98 -1.57 11.05 6.28
C ALA A 98 -2.69 11.69 5.43
N GLU A 99 -2.51 11.77 4.12
CA GLU A 99 -3.55 12.27 3.20
C GLU A 99 -4.82 11.39 3.22
N ILE A 100 -4.66 10.06 3.19
CA ILE A 100 -5.80 9.14 3.27
C ILE A 100 -6.49 9.26 4.63
N GLU A 101 -5.72 9.27 5.72
CA GLU A 101 -6.26 9.40 7.08
C GLU A 101 -7.06 10.69 7.23
N LYS A 102 -6.51 11.82 6.75
CA LYS A 102 -7.20 13.11 6.72
C LYS A 102 -8.47 13.07 5.87
N ALA A 103 -8.45 12.41 4.72
CA ALA A 103 -9.61 12.28 3.85
C ALA A 103 -10.72 11.43 4.49
N ILE A 104 -10.36 10.33 5.16
CA ILE A 104 -11.31 9.50 5.91
C ILE A 104 -11.87 10.26 7.10
N TYR A 105 -11.04 10.97 7.88
CA TYR A 105 -11.51 11.74 9.03
C TYR A 105 -12.51 12.82 8.64
N ARG A 106 -12.32 13.45 7.47
CA ARG A 106 -13.31 14.39 6.90
C ARG A 106 -14.65 13.75 6.54
N LEU A 107 -14.63 12.48 6.12
CA LEU A 107 -15.84 11.74 5.75
C LEU A 107 -16.57 11.14 6.95
N ASP A 108 -15.81 10.68 7.95
CA ASP A 108 -16.30 9.98 9.12
C ASP A 108 -15.44 10.40 10.33
N PRO A 109 -15.80 11.50 11.00
CA PRO A 109 -15.06 12.00 12.17
C PRO A 109 -15.00 11.00 13.33
N GLY A 110 -15.93 10.02 13.34
CA GLY A 110 -16.01 8.94 14.31
C GLY A 110 -15.27 7.67 13.88
N ALA A 111 -14.59 7.67 12.73
CA ALA A 111 -13.81 6.53 12.28
C ALA A 111 -12.68 6.25 13.27
N LYS A 112 -12.90 5.25 14.13
CA LYS A 112 -11.84 4.69 14.98
C LYS A 112 -10.84 3.97 14.08
N PHE A 113 -9.77 4.66 13.73
CA PHE A 113 -8.58 4.00 13.25
C PHE A 113 -8.07 3.14 14.39
N GLU A 114 -8.08 1.83 14.17
CA GLU A 114 -7.49 0.87 15.09
C GLU A 114 -6.00 1.16 15.10
N ASP A 115 -5.59 1.93 16.12
CA ASP A 115 -4.25 2.49 16.20
C ASP A 115 -3.25 1.35 16.14
N THR A 116 -2.22 1.50 15.30
CA THR A 116 -1.14 0.53 15.17
C THR A 116 -0.24 0.57 16.41
N THR A 117 -0.80 0.22 17.56
CA THR A 117 -0.14 -0.06 18.86
C THR A 117 0.97 -1.12 18.77
N PHE A 118 1.18 -1.69 17.57
CA PHE A 118 2.26 -2.60 17.30
C PHE A 118 3.64 -1.94 17.19
N TYR A 119 3.72 -0.68 16.75
CA TYR A 119 5.01 0.04 16.74
C TYR A 119 5.57 0.23 18.15
N GLU A 120 4.71 0.51 19.13
CA GLU A 120 5.12 0.56 20.53
C GLU A 120 5.61 -0.81 21.02
N ARG A 121 4.91 -1.90 20.68
CA ARG A 121 5.25 -3.23 21.20
C ARG A 121 6.62 -3.73 20.74
N ARG A 122 7.08 -3.37 19.53
CA ARG A 122 8.42 -3.78 19.03
C ARG A 122 9.54 -2.85 19.49
N ARG A 123 9.29 -1.54 19.65
CA ARG A 123 10.23 -0.61 20.30
C ARG A 123 10.52 -1.02 21.75
N SER A 124 9.50 -1.46 22.49
CA SER A 124 9.64 -1.92 23.88
C SER A 124 10.41 -3.24 24.03
N ARG A 125 10.54 -4.04 22.95
CA ARG A 125 11.42 -5.24 22.93
C ARG A 125 12.83 -4.92 22.45
N SER A 126 13.00 -3.95 21.55
CA SER A 126 14.32 -3.56 21.03
C SER A 126 15.07 -2.57 21.93
N GLY A 127 14.38 -1.87 22.84
CA GLY A 127 14.99 -0.93 23.80
C GLY A 127 15.39 -1.56 25.15
N ARG A 128 15.15 -2.86 25.36
CA ARG A 128 15.48 -3.57 26.61
C ARG A 128 16.84 -4.29 26.58
N GLY A 129 17.69 -3.96 25.61
CA GLY A 129 19.04 -4.52 25.45
C GLY A 129 20.17 -3.48 25.62
N ALA A 130 19.85 -2.24 25.98
CA ALA A 130 20.84 -1.20 26.24
C ALA A 130 20.68 -0.69 27.68
N GLN A 131 20.99 -1.56 28.64
CA GLN A 131 21.26 -1.16 30.01
C GLN A 131 22.78 -1.35 30.20
N PRO A 132 23.58 -0.27 30.31
CA PRO A 132 25.00 -0.42 30.59
C PRO A 132 25.14 -1.05 31.97
N ALA A 133 25.92 -2.12 32.03
CA ALA A 133 26.31 -2.76 33.28
C ALA A 133 27.31 -1.84 34.00
N ASP A 134 26.79 -0.92 34.81
CA ASP A 134 27.54 -0.24 35.85
C ASP A 134 26.87 -0.54 37.19
N GLN A 135 27.40 -1.55 37.88
CA GLN A 135 27.66 -1.63 39.33
C GLN A 135 28.07 -3.04 39.73
#